data_AF-C5LJ43-F1
#
_entry.id   AF-C5LJ43-F1
#
_cell.length_a   1.000
_cell.length_b   1.000
_cell.length_c   1.000
_cell.angle_alpha   90.00
_cell.angle_beta   90.00
_cell.angle_gamma   90.00
#
_symmetry.space_group_name_H-M   'P 1'
#
loop_
_entity.id
_entity.type
_entity.pdbx_description
1 polymer ?
#
loop_
_entity_poly.entity_id
_entity_poly.type
_entity_poly.pdbx_seq_one_letter_code
_entity_poly.pdbx_strand_id
1 'polypeptide(L)' 'MSARSVTSAFMDTCKLLGVPYIVITDNGKQFVSKIFSEYCTKEEGMNVLIKSYMEHCEVAY' A
#
# COMPACT_ATOMS: atom_id res chain seq x y z
N MET A 1 -10.32 9.25 3.18
CA MET A 1 -10.82 8.27 2.19
C MET A 1 -11.03 6.92 2.86
N SER A 2 -11.95 6.08 2.35
CA SER A 2 -12.18 4.74 2.91
C SER A 2 -11.21 3.70 2.32
N ALA A 3 -10.96 2.61 3.04
CA ALA A 3 -10.21 1.46 2.54
C ALA A 3 -10.76 0.91 1.23
N ARG A 4 -12.09 0.85 1.09
CA ARG A 4 -12.78 0.37 -0.12
C ARG A 4 -12.49 1.27 -1.32
N SER A 5 -12.57 2.59 -1.13
CA SER A 5 -12.31 3.56 -2.19
C SER A 5 -10.85 3.50 -2.65
N VAL A 6 -9.90 3.34 -1.72
CA VAL A 6 -8.47 3.23 -2.03
C VAL A 6 -8.16 1.92 -2.75
N THR A 7 -8.76 0.81 -2.30
CA THR A 7 -8.61 -0.49 -2.98
C THR A 7 -9.13 -0.41 -4.42
N SER A 8 -10.30 0.19 -4.65
CA SER A 8 -10.85 0.36 -6.01
C SER A 8 -9.91 1.17 -6.91
N ALA A 9 -9.41 2.32 -6.41
CA ALA A 9 -8.50 3.16 -7.18
C ALA A 9 -7.17 2.43 -7.49
N PHE A 10 -6.67 1.65 -6.53
CA PHE A 10 -5.46 0.85 -6.73
C PHE A 10 -5.67 -0.27 -7.75
N MET A 11 -6.82 -0.96 -7.73
CA MET A 11 -7.20 -1.95 -8.73
C MET A 11 -7.22 -1.36 -10.14
N ASP A 12 -7.82 -0.18 -10.30
CA ASP A 12 -7.90 0.47 -11.62
C ASP A 12 -6.52 0.94 -12.10
N THR A 13 -5.64 1.35 -11.18
CA THR A 13 -4.23 1.63 -11.48
C THR A 13 -3.50 0.37 -11.95
N CYS A 14 -3.71 -0.77 -11.30
CA CYS A 14 -3.09 -2.05 -11.68
C CYS A 14 -3.57 -2.53 -13.06
N LYS A 15 -4.84 -2.30 -13.41
CA LYS A 15 -5.35 -2.61 -14.77
C LYS A 15 -4.70 -1.75 -15.85
N LEU A 16 -4.38 -0.50 -15.53
CA LEU A 16 -3.81 0.45 -16.49
C LEU A 16 -2.29 0.24 -16.67
N LEU A 17 -1.58 -0.04 -15.59
CA LEU A 17 -0.11 -0.04 -15.56
C LEU A 17 0.52 -1.42 -15.34
N GLY A 18 -0.29 -2.44 -15.06
CA GLY A 18 0.16 -3.74 -14.59
C GLY A 18 0.25 -3.84 -13.07
N VAL A 19 0.32 -5.08 -12.58
CA VAL A 19 0.44 -5.36 -11.13
C VAL A 19 1.89 -5.09 -10.69
N PRO A 20 2.11 -4.29 -9.63
CA PRO A 20 3.46 -4.05 -9.13
C PRO A 20 3.98 -5.26 -8.32
N TYR A 21 5.30 -5.46 -8.32
CA TYR A 21 5.94 -6.45 -7.46
C TYR A 21 5.98 -6.01 -5.98
N ILE A 22 6.13 -4.71 -5.72
CA ILE A 22 6.20 -4.13 -4.37
C ILE A 22 5.31 -2.89 -4.29
N VAL A 23 4.51 -2.80 -3.22
CA VAL A 23 3.71 -1.64 -2.84
C VAL A 23 4.25 -1.08 -1.53
N ILE A 24 4.65 0.19 -1.52
CA ILE A 24 5.19 0.86 -0.34
C ILE A 24 4.22 1.96 0.09
N THR A 25 3.69 1.88 1.30
CA THR A 25 2.74 2.88 1.84
C THR A 25 3.11 3.28 3.26
N ASP A 26 2.48 4.34 3.77
CA ASP A 26 2.46 4.63 5.20
C ASP A 26 1.55 3.65 5.98
N ASN A 27 1.48 3.84 7.30
CA ASN A 27 0.59 3.09 8.21
C ASN A 27 -0.86 3.62 8.22
N GLY A 28 -1.33 4.18 7.09
CA GLY A 28 -2.70 4.66 6.95
C GLY A 28 -3.72 3.51 7.09
N LYS A 29 -4.83 3.77 7.79
CA LYS A 29 -5.89 2.76 8.07
C LYS A 29 -6.42 2.06 6.81
N GLN A 30 -6.39 2.75 5.67
CA GLN A 30 -6.75 2.20 4.36
C GLN A 30 -5.80 1.08 3.90
N PHE A 31 -4.51 1.21 4.15
CA PHE A 31 -3.46 0.32 3.66
C PHE A 31 -3.21 -0.85 4.61
N VAL A 32 -3.48 -0.68 5.90
CA VAL A 32 -3.50 -1.79 6.87
C VAL A 32 -4.86 -2.49 6.98
N SER A 33 -5.82 -2.14 6.11
CA SER A 33 -7.14 -2.74 6.13
C SER A 33 -7.12 -4.18 5.59
N LYS A 34 -8.04 -5.01 6.10
CA LYS A 34 -8.24 -6.37 5.60
C LYS A 34 -8.58 -6.40 4.11
N ILE A 35 -9.40 -5.44 3.64
CA ILE A 35 -9.83 -5.38 2.24
C ILE A 35 -8.63 -5.12 1.30
N PHE A 36 -7.77 -4.16 1.67
CA PHE A 36 -6.60 -3.83 0.85
C PHE A 36 -5.56 -4.96 0.85
N SER A 37 -5.29 -5.54 2.02
CA SER A 37 -4.38 -6.68 2.16
C SER A 37 -4.87 -7.92 1.41
N GLU A 38 -6.16 -8.26 1.48
CA GLU A 38 -6.74 -9.39 0.72
C GLU A 38 -6.68 -9.20 -0.79
N TYR A 39 -6.84 -7.96 -1.28
CA TYR A 39 -6.59 -7.69 -2.70
C TYR A 39 -5.12 -7.93 -3.01
N CYS A 40 -4.22 -7.43 -2.16
CA CYS A 40 -2.81 -7.47 -2.47
C CYS A 40 -2.20 -8.88 -2.44
N THR A 41 -2.72 -9.77 -1.59
CA THR A 41 -2.25 -11.16 -1.48
C THR A 41 -2.84 -12.10 -2.52
N LYS A 42 -3.89 -11.68 -3.26
CA LYS A 42 -4.46 -12.47 -4.36
C LYS A 42 -3.60 -12.43 -5.62
N GLU A 43 -2.84 -11.37 -5.82
CA GLU A 43 -1.97 -11.23 -6.98
C GLU A 43 -0.63 -11.90 -6.69
N GLU A 44 -0.28 -12.94 -7.45
CA GLU A 44 0.97 -13.67 -7.26
C GLU A 44 2.19 -12.73 -7.39
N GLY A 45 3.03 -12.74 -6.36
CA GLY A 45 4.29 -11.99 -6.34
C GLY A 45 4.19 -10.55 -5.82
N MET A 46 3.00 -10.03 -5.49
CA MET A 46 2.88 -8.68 -4.94
C MET A 46 3.14 -8.65 -3.42
N ASN A 47 4.06 -7.79 -3.00
CA ASN A 47 4.44 -7.60 -1.60
C ASN A 47 4.08 -6.19 -1.11
N VAL A 48 3.42 -6.08 0.05
CA VAL A 48 3.09 -4.77 0.66
C VAL A 48 4.05 -4.49 1.80
N LEU A 49 4.79 -3.38 1.70
CA LEU A 49 5.68 -2.87 2.75
C LEU A 49 5.04 -1.63 3.38
N ILE A 50 4.67 -1.76 4.66
CA ILE A 50 4.19 -0.65 5.47
C ILE A 50 5.39 0.05 6.09
N LYS A 51 5.64 1.30 5.72
CA LYS A 51 6.62 2.14 6.40
C LYS A 51 6.05 2.53 7.78
N SER A 52 6.49 1.85 8.83
CA SER A 52 6.46 2.44 10.17
C SER A 52 7.49 3.57 10.20
N TYR A 53 7.15 4.70 10.82
CA TYR A 53 7.98 5.90 10.88
C TYR A 53 9.48 5.56 10.96
N MET A 54 10.25 6.01 9.96
CA MET A 54 11.67 6.23 10.18
C MET A 54 11.77 7.22 11.34
N GLU A 55 12.46 6.83 12.41
CA GLU A 55 12.90 7.77 13.44
C GLU A 55 13.44 9.00 12.72
N HIS A 56 12.95 10.19 13.10
CA HIS A 56 13.47 11.44 12.59
C HIS A 56 14.98 11.42 12.86
N CYS A 57 15.79 11.23 11.81
CA CYS A 57 17.16 11.70 11.84
C CYS A 57 17.06 13.21 11.88
N GLU A 58 16.98 13.77 13.09
CA GLU A 58 17.30 15.15 13.33
C GLU A 58 18.70 15.37 12.77
N VAL A 59 18.77 16.03 11.62
CA VAL A 59 20.03 16.55 11.10
C VAL A 59 20.43 17.64 12.08
N ALA A 60 21.26 17.27 13.06
CA ALA A 60 21.92 18.22 13.93
C ALA A 60 22.79 19.12 13.04
N TYR A 61 22.39 20.38 12.92
CA TYR A 61 23.20 21.45 12.31
C TYR A 61 24.28 21.91 13.27
#